data_AF-D0LZN0-F1
#
_entry.id   AF-D0LZN0-F1
#
_cell.length_a   1.000
_cell.length_b   1.000
_cell.length_c   1.000
_cell.angle_alpha   90.00
_cell.angle_beta   90.00
_cell.angle_gamma   90.00
#
_symmetry.space_group_name_H-M   'P 1'
#
loop_
_entity.id
_entity.type
_entity.pdbx_description
1 polymer ?
#
loop_
_entity_poly.entity_id
_entity_poly.type
_entity_poly.pdbx_seq_one_letter_code
_entity_poly.pdbx_strand_id
1 'polypeptide(L)'
;MSSETKKPTTANKSKLKKRQIARRAAGVAKPATESPLAEVKRAHGSKEALVAALAGSVSKALGADQDETRQRLLGAPNRKLLRLHAAMSELGEKFGGSKDRLVAAVSEARGHRKDEDYATKLQSYSIPRLLDMTRAKSKSAASA
;
A
#
# COMPACT_ATOMS: atom_id res chain seq x y z
N MET A 1 28.18 33.30 -56.80
CA MET A 1 27.07 32.37 -56.53
C MET A 1 27.61 31.33 -55.53
N SER A 2 27.58 31.59 -54.22
CA SER A 2 26.53 31.20 -53.24
C SER A 2 26.08 29.75 -53.46
N SER A 3 26.24 28.81 -52.52
CA SER A 3 25.60 28.86 -51.20
C SER A 3 26.20 27.85 -50.22
N GLU A 4 26.40 28.31 -48.98
CA GLU A 4 26.89 27.57 -47.81
C GLU A 4 25.72 26.93 -47.04
N THR A 5 25.81 25.64 -46.71
CA THR A 5 24.77 24.89 -45.99
C THR A 5 24.81 25.17 -44.47
N LYS A 6 23.83 25.91 -43.94
CA LYS A 6 23.66 26.17 -42.49
C LYS A 6 22.82 25.07 -41.82
N LYS A 7 23.42 24.34 -40.86
CA LYS A 7 22.72 23.42 -39.93
C LYS A 7 21.78 24.19 -38.98
N PRO A 8 20.58 23.67 -38.64
CA PRO A 8 19.66 24.35 -37.74
C PRO A 8 20.13 24.26 -36.27
N THR A 9 20.31 25.45 -35.69
CA THR A 9 20.82 25.73 -34.36
C THR A 9 19.86 25.33 -33.22
N THR A 10 20.47 24.88 -32.13
CA THR A 10 20.01 24.42 -30.81
C THR A 10 19.12 25.41 -30.01
N ALA A 11 18.21 26.14 -30.64
CA ALA A 11 17.36 27.14 -29.96
C ALA A 11 15.99 26.60 -29.49
N ASN A 12 15.56 25.40 -29.94
CA ASN A 12 14.18 24.94 -29.73
C ASN A 12 13.98 24.01 -28.51
N LYS A 13 15.06 23.52 -27.88
CA LYS A 13 14.97 22.63 -26.70
C LYS A 13 14.56 23.37 -25.41
N SER A 14 14.94 24.64 -25.26
CA SER A 14 14.64 25.45 -24.07
C SER A 14 13.16 25.87 -23.98
N LYS A 15 12.55 26.17 -25.13
CA LYS A 15 11.11 26.52 -25.24
C LYS A 15 10.20 25.33 -24.93
N LEU A 16 10.60 24.12 -25.33
CA LEU A 16 9.84 22.89 -25.01
C LEU A 16 9.89 22.56 -23.51
N LYS A 17 11.06 22.75 -22.88
CA LYS A 17 11.25 22.49 -21.45
C LYS A 17 10.50 23.49 -20.57
N LYS A 18 10.46 24.78 -20.96
CA LYS A 18 9.69 25.81 -20.25
C LYS A 18 8.17 25.62 -20.37
N ARG A 19 7.68 25.06 -21.48
CA ARG A 19 6.26 24.69 -21.65
C ARG A 19 5.84 23.46 -20.86
N GLN A 20 6.71 22.46 -20.70
CA GLN A 20 6.43 21.29 -19.85
C GLN A 20 6.33 21.66 -18.36
N ILE A 21 7.12 22.61 -17.89
CA ILE A 21 7.08 23.08 -16.50
C ILE A 21 5.81 23.92 -16.26
N ALA A 22 5.43 24.79 -17.20
CA ALA A 22 4.24 25.63 -17.07
C ALA A 22 2.91 24.85 -17.13
N ARG A 23 2.83 23.73 -17.87
CA ARG A 23 1.62 22.88 -17.91
C ARG A 23 1.36 22.10 -16.62
N ARG A 24 2.37 21.90 -15.75
CA ARG A 24 2.18 21.29 -14.41
C ARG A 24 1.57 22.25 -13.39
N ALA A 25 1.51 23.55 -13.68
CA ALA A 25 1.03 24.55 -12.72
C ALA A 25 -0.44 24.96 -12.91
N ALA A 26 -1.10 24.57 -14.01
CA ALA A 26 -2.42 25.11 -14.38
C ALA A 26 -3.41 24.05 -14.89
N GLY A 27 -3.49 22.90 -14.23
CA GLY A 27 -4.46 21.85 -14.53
C GLY A 27 -5.17 21.36 -13.27
N VAL A 28 -6.25 22.05 -12.89
CA VAL A 28 -7.24 21.53 -11.94
C VAL A 28 -7.95 20.36 -12.61
N ALA A 29 -7.55 19.14 -12.24
CA ALA A 29 -8.30 17.91 -12.48
C ALA A 29 -8.12 17.02 -11.25
N LYS A 30 -9.22 16.45 -10.74
CA LYS A 30 -9.37 15.53 -9.59
C LYS A 30 -8.11 14.67 -9.36
N PRO A 31 -7.62 14.50 -8.11
CA PRO A 31 -6.23 14.15 -7.84
C PRO A 31 -5.88 12.84 -8.54
N ALA A 32 -5.00 12.92 -9.55
CA ALA A 32 -4.30 11.76 -10.04
C ALA A 32 -3.67 11.12 -8.80
N THR A 33 -4.10 9.89 -8.48
CA THR A 33 -3.63 9.12 -7.32
C THR A 33 -2.14 9.37 -7.15
N GLU A 34 -1.74 9.99 -6.05
CA GLU A 34 -0.33 10.32 -5.84
C GLU A 34 0.52 9.08 -6.11
N SER A 35 1.67 9.29 -6.74
CA SER A 35 2.58 8.16 -6.96
C SER A 35 2.86 7.49 -5.61
N PRO A 36 2.92 6.15 -5.52
CA PRO A 36 3.15 5.46 -4.26
C PRO A 36 4.42 5.96 -3.52
N LEU A 37 5.41 6.46 -4.26
CA LEU A 37 6.60 7.05 -3.68
C LEU A 37 6.34 8.45 -3.08
N ALA A 38 5.52 9.28 -3.71
CA ALA A 38 5.11 10.57 -3.16
C ALA A 38 4.28 10.40 -1.89
N GLU A 39 3.37 9.43 -1.87
CA GLU A 39 2.56 9.10 -0.70
C GLU A 39 3.42 8.64 0.48
N VAL A 40 4.36 7.72 0.25
CA VAL A 40 5.31 7.28 1.30
C VAL A 40 6.12 8.44 1.86
N LYS A 41 6.62 9.32 1.00
CA LYS A 41 7.41 10.49 1.45
C LYS A 41 6.58 11.48 2.25
N ARG A 42 5.33 11.73 1.84
CA ARG A 42 4.44 12.66 2.55
C ARG A 42 3.99 12.10 3.90
N ALA A 43 3.57 10.84 3.95
CA ALA A 43 2.96 10.24 5.14
C ALA A 43 4.00 9.69 6.14
N HIS A 44 5.15 9.23 5.65
CA HIS A 44 6.15 8.54 6.48
C HIS A 44 7.56 9.13 6.37
N GLY A 45 7.78 10.13 5.51
CA GLY A 45 9.10 10.71 5.25
C GLY A 45 9.98 9.87 4.32
N SER A 46 10.15 8.58 4.62
CA SER A 46 10.94 7.65 3.83
C SER A 46 10.39 6.22 3.82
N LYS A 47 10.91 5.39 2.91
CA LYS A 47 10.55 3.97 2.84
C LYS A 47 11.03 3.22 4.09
N GLU A 48 12.21 3.57 4.59
CA GLU A 48 12.85 2.95 5.75
C GLU A 48 12.03 3.22 7.01
N ALA A 49 11.49 4.44 7.14
CA ALA A 49 10.60 4.81 8.24
C ALA A 49 9.29 4.01 8.19
N LEU A 50 8.68 3.89 7.00
CA LEU A 50 7.49 3.06 6.82
C LEU A 50 7.75 1.59 7.17
N VAL A 51 8.89 1.04 6.73
CA VAL A 51 9.27 -0.34 7.01
C VAL A 51 9.54 -0.56 8.50
N ALA A 52 10.20 0.38 9.18
CA ALA A 52 10.45 0.28 10.63
C ALA A 52 9.12 0.28 11.43
N ALA A 53 8.19 1.18 11.09
CA ALA A 53 6.87 1.21 11.70
C ALA A 53 6.10 -0.10 11.46
N LEU A 54 6.13 -0.62 10.22
CA LEU A 54 5.48 -1.88 9.88
C LEU A 54 6.09 -3.08 10.60
N ALA A 55 7.42 -3.15 10.70
CA ALA A 55 8.12 -4.32 11.22
C ALA A 55 7.66 -4.63 12.65
N GLY A 56 7.50 -3.61 13.50
CA GLY A 56 6.97 -3.77 14.85
C GLY A 56 5.52 -4.27 14.86
N SER A 57 4.64 -3.69 14.04
CA SER A 57 3.23 -4.12 13.97
C SER A 57 3.09 -5.55 13.45
N VAL A 58 3.86 -5.91 12.42
CA VAL A 58 3.83 -7.23 11.79
C VAL A 58 4.43 -8.29 12.71
N SER A 59 5.57 -7.98 13.34
CA SER A 59 6.21 -8.86 14.34
C SER A 59 5.23 -9.17 15.48
N LYS A 60 4.59 -8.13 16.05
CA LYS A 60 3.59 -8.31 17.11
C LYS A 60 2.38 -9.13 16.66
N ALA A 61 1.90 -8.92 15.44
CA ALA A 61 0.73 -9.62 14.91
C ALA A 61 0.99 -11.09 14.53
N LEU A 62 2.22 -11.42 14.14
CA LEU A 62 2.61 -12.76 13.65
C LEU A 62 3.51 -13.54 14.63
N GLY A 63 3.99 -12.92 15.70
CA GLY A 63 5.01 -13.49 16.58
C GLY A 63 6.36 -13.74 15.89
N ALA A 64 6.63 -13.03 14.79
CA ALA A 64 7.85 -13.21 13.98
C ALA A 64 8.96 -12.27 14.46
N ASP A 65 10.22 -12.61 14.12
CA ASP A 65 11.36 -11.75 14.42
C ASP A 65 11.25 -10.40 13.68
N GLN A 66 11.51 -9.31 14.41
CA GLN A 66 11.33 -7.96 13.88
C GLN A 66 12.39 -7.62 12.83
N ASP A 67 13.63 -8.09 12.98
CA ASP A 67 14.72 -7.79 12.06
C ASP A 67 14.60 -8.59 10.76
N GLU A 68 14.23 -9.88 10.85
CA GLU A 68 13.89 -10.69 9.67
C GLU A 68 12.73 -10.06 8.88
N THR A 69 11.68 -9.65 9.60
CA THR A 69 10.51 -8.97 9.01
C THR A 69 10.94 -7.67 8.32
N ARG A 70 11.80 -6.88 8.96
CA ARG A 70 12.33 -5.63 8.41
C ARG A 70 13.10 -5.88 7.11
N GLN A 71 14.01 -6.85 7.08
CA GLN A 71 14.78 -7.20 5.88
C GLN A 71 13.88 -7.59 4.71
N ARG A 72 12.86 -8.43 4.98
CA ARG A 72 11.89 -8.84 3.96
C ARG A 72 11.08 -7.65 3.42
N LEU A 73 10.69 -6.72 4.29
CA LEU A 73 9.92 -5.54 3.91
C LEU A 73 10.74 -4.50 3.14
N LEU A 74 12.05 -4.39 3.38
CA LEU A 74 12.93 -3.52 2.61
C LEU A 74 12.95 -3.91 1.11
N GLY A 75 12.86 -5.20 0.79
CA GLY A 75 12.74 -5.68 -0.60
C GLY A 75 11.38 -5.40 -1.25
N ALA A 76 10.35 -5.02 -0.49
CA ALA A 76 9.01 -4.83 -1.04
C ALA A 76 8.86 -3.49 -1.79
N PRO A 77 8.05 -3.43 -2.86
CA PRO A 77 7.72 -2.19 -3.55
C PRO A 77 6.80 -1.30 -2.68
N ASN A 78 6.95 0.02 -2.80
CA ASN A 78 6.21 1.01 -2.00
C ASN A 78 4.69 0.80 -1.99
N ARG A 79 4.11 0.43 -3.14
CA ARG A 79 2.67 0.14 -3.24
C ARG A 79 2.23 -1.03 -2.35
N LYS A 80 3.06 -2.06 -2.18
CA LYS A 80 2.78 -3.18 -1.27
C LYS A 80 2.91 -2.74 0.18
N LEU A 81 3.92 -1.92 0.50
CA LEU A 81 4.11 -1.38 1.85
C LEU A 81 2.93 -0.53 2.29
N LEU A 82 2.43 0.37 1.43
CA LEU A 82 1.24 1.18 1.73
C LEU A 82 -0.02 0.33 1.94
N ARG A 83 -0.23 -0.70 1.12
CA ARG A 83 -1.34 -1.63 1.29
C ARG A 83 -1.25 -2.40 2.60
N LEU A 84 -0.05 -2.85 2.94
CA LEU A 84 0.19 -3.59 4.18
C LEU A 84 0.04 -2.67 5.40
N HIS A 85 0.49 -1.42 5.30
CA HIS A 85 0.24 -0.39 6.32
C HIS A 85 -1.24 -0.21 6.57
N ALA A 86 -2.04 0.03 5.53
CA ALA A 86 -3.49 0.19 5.66
C ALA A 86 -4.16 -1.05 6.29
N ALA A 87 -3.70 -2.26 5.94
CA ALA A 87 -4.18 -3.49 6.55
C ALA A 87 -3.80 -3.59 8.03
N MET A 88 -2.57 -3.23 8.40
CA MET A 88 -2.12 -3.26 9.80
C MET A 88 -2.80 -2.18 10.65
N SER A 89 -3.06 -1.00 10.09
CA SER A 89 -3.87 0.04 10.73
C SER A 89 -5.26 -0.48 11.03
N GLU A 90 -5.96 -1.05 10.03
CA GLU A 90 -7.30 -1.61 10.25
C GLU A 90 -7.28 -2.79 11.24
N LEU A 91 -6.24 -3.63 11.21
CA LEU A 91 -6.06 -4.70 12.20
C LEU A 91 -5.93 -4.14 13.62
N GLY A 92 -5.14 -3.08 13.80
CA GLY A 92 -4.98 -2.38 15.07
C GLY A 92 -6.28 -1.77 15.56
N GLU A 93 -6.97 -1.03 14.68
CA GLU A 93 -8.19 -0.29 15.00
C GLU A 93 -9.38 -1.21 15.33
N LYS A 94 -9.58 -2.28 14.55
CA LYS A 94 -10.77 -3.14 14.66
C LYS A 94 -10.55 -4.42 15.47
N PHE A 95 -9.33 -4.94 15.50
CA PHE A 95 -9.04 -6.28 16.02
C PHE A 95 -7.92 -6.28 17.07
N GLY A 96 -7.48 -5.11 17.54
CA GLY A 96 -6.48 -4.97 18.61
C GLY A 96 -5.06 -5.38 18.21
N GLY A 97 -4.78 -5.52 16.91
CA GLY A 97 -3.45 -5.86 16.40
C GLY A 97 -3.08 -7.35 16.49
N SER A 98 -4.02 -8.24 16.79
CA SER A 98 -3.77 -9.69 16.91
C SER A 98 -4.39 -10.48 15.76
N LYS A 99 -3.60 -11.38 15.17
CA LYS A 99 -4.09 -12.27 14.11
C LYS A 99 -5.17 -13.24 14.60
N ASP A 100 -5.06 -13.75 15.82
CA ASP A 100 -6.05 -14.67 16.40
C ASP A 100 -7.43 -14.04 16.55
N ARG A 101 -7.48 -12.75 16.93
CA ARG A 101 -8.73 -11.98 17.02
C ARG A 101 -9.37 -11.83 15.64
N LEU A 102 -8.56 -11.59 14.61
CA LEU A 102 -9.04 -11.52 13.24
C LEU A 102 -9.56 -12.88 12.76
N VAL A 103 -8.86 -13.99 13.06
CA VAL A 103 -9.31 -15.34 12.72
C VAL A 103 -10.65 -15.66 13.40
N ALA A 104 -10.78 -15.39 14.69
CA ALA A 104 -12.03 -15.58 15.42
C ALA A 104 -13.19 -14.78 14.81
N ALA A 105 -12.95 -13.51 14.46
CA ALA A 105 -13.94 -12.67 13.81
C ALA A 105 -14.35 -13.18 12.41
N VAL A 106 -13.41 -13.72 11.62
CA VAL A 106 -13.71 -14.34 10.32
C VAL A 106 -14.50 -15.63 10.49
N SER A 107 -14.14 -16.48 11.46
CA SER A 107 -14.88 -17.72 11.78
C SER A 107 -16.31 -17.42 12.22
N GLU A 108 -16.50 -16.43 13.09
CA GLU A 108 -17.82 -15.98 13.52
C GLU A 108 -18.62 -15.38 12.37
N ALA A 109 -18.01 -14.52 11.57
CA ALA A 109 -18.65 -13.93 10.40
C ALA A 109 -19.12 -14.98 9.39
N ARG A 110 -18.50 -16.15 9.32
CA ARG A 110 -18.89 -17.23 8.41
C ARG A 110 -19.71 -18.35 9.07
N GLY A 111 -20.07 -18.21 10.35
CA GLY A 111 -20.84 -19.22 11.06
C GLY A 111 -20.05 -20.47 11.48
N HIS A 112 -18.73 -20.46 11.29
CA HIS A 112 -17.82 -21.56 11.62
C HIS A 112 -17.10 -21.32 12.97
N ARG A 113 -17.76 -20.67 13.94
CA ARG A 113 -17.14 -20.26 15.21
C ARG A 113 -16.56 -21.44 16.00
N LYS A 114 -17.17 -22.63 15.89
CA LYS A 114 -16.79 -23.84 16.62
C LYS A 114 -15.95 -24.82 15.78
N ASP A 115 -15.59 -24.44 14.56
CA ASP A 115 -14.86 -25.30 13.63
C ASP A 115 -13.37 -25.01 13.75
N GLU A 116 -12.67 -25.86 14.49
CA GLU A 116 -11.24 -25.71 14.80
C GLU A 116 -10.36 -25.97 13.56
N ASP A 117 -10.78 -26.89 12.67
CA ASP A 117 -10.08 -27.16 11.40
C ASP A 117 -10.16 -25.93 10.50
N TYR A 118 -11.33 -25.28 10.45
CA TYR A 118 -11.51 -24.05 9.72
C TYR A 118 -10.68 -22.90 10.31
N ALA A 119 -10.65 -22.74 11.63
CA ALA A 119 -9.80 -21.75 12.30
C ALA A 119 -8.31 -22.00 12.01
N THR A 120 -7.86 -23.25 12.03
CA THR A 120 -6.50 -23.66 11.67
C THR A 120 -6.17 -23.29 10.22
N LYS A 121 -7.10 -23.53 9.30
CA LYS A 121 -6.94 -23.11 7.90
C LYS A 121 -6.84 -21.59 7.76
N LEU A 122 -7.61 -20.83 8.54
CA LEU A 122 -7.53 -19.37 8.53
C LEU A 122 -6.19 -18.83 9.05
N GLN A 123 -5.55 -19.52 9.99
CA GLN A 123 -4.21 -19.17 10.45
C GLN A 123 -3.15 -19.27 9.34
N SER A 124 -3.37 -20.09 8.30
CA SER A 124 -2.46 -20.12 7.15
C SER A 124 -2.55 -18.86 6.26
N TYR A 125 -3.64 -18.11 6.33
CA TYR A 125 -3.84 -16.94 5.49
C TYR A 125 -3.09 -15.70 5.99
N SER A 126 -2.81 -14.81 5.04
CA SER A 126 -2.22 -13.50 5.33
C SER A 126 -3.25 -12.56 5.93
N ILE A 127 -2.79 -11.65 6.79
CA ILE A 127 -3.64 -10.63 7.44
C ILE A 127 -4.48 -9.83 6.42
N PRO A 128 -3.94 -9.33 5.29
CA PRO A 128 -4.75 -8.62 4.30
C PRO A 128 -5.86 -9.48 3.70
N ARG A 129 -5.64 -10.79 3.53
CA ARG A 129 -6.67 -11.72 3.02
C ARG A 129 -7.77 -11.94 4.05
N LEU A 130 -7.40 -12.13 5.31
CA LEU A 130 -8.37 -12.27 6.40
C LEU A 130 -9.23 -11.02 6.57
N LEU A 131 -8.65 -9.82 6.44
CA LEU A 131 -9.41 -8.55 6.44
C LEU A 131 -10.35 -8.42 5.25
N ASP A 132 -9.94 -8.89 4.06
CA ASP A 132 -10.83 -8.91 2.91
C ASP A 132 -12.03 -9.84 3.13
N MET A 133 -11.80 -10.97 3.80
CA MET A 133 -12.87 -11.93 4.15
C MET A 133 -13.89 -11.35 5.15
N THR A 134 -13.49 -10.45 6.05
CA THR A 134 -14.44 -9.75 6.93
C THR A 134 -15.24 -8.68 6.17
N ARG A 135 -14.61 -7.97 5.22
CA ARG A 135 -15.26 -6.96 4.38
C ARG A 135 -16.27 -7.53 3.37
N ALA A 136 -16.03 -8.72 2.83
CA ALA A 136 -16.91 -9.33 1.83
C ALA A 136 -18.37 -9.48 2.32
N LYS A 137 -18.58 -9.70 3.63
CA LYS A 137 -19.91 -9.81 4.22
C LYS A 137 -20.63 -8.47 4.41
N SER A 138 -19.90 -7.36 4.55
CA SER A 138 -20.53 -6.03 4.61
C SER A 138 -21.08 -5.59 3.25
N LYS A 139 -20.45 -6.03 2.16
CA LYS A 139 -20.91 -5.71 0.80
C LYS A 139 -22.07 -6.58 0.33
N SER A 140 -22.16 -7.84 0.77
CA SER A 140 -23.33 -8.69 0.50
C SER A 140 -24.58 -8.27 1.26
N ALA A 141 -24.45 -7.48 2.33
CA ALA A 141 -25.59 -6.91 3.06
C ALA A 141 -26.09 -5.57 2.47
N ALA A 142 -25.31 -4.94 1.59
CA ALA A 142 -25.65 -3.66 0.94
C ALA A 142 -26.17 -3.82 -0.50
N SER A 143 -26.35 -5.06 -0.97
CA SER A 143 -26.86 -5.39 -2.30
C SER A 143 -28.04 -6.38 -2.26
N ALA A 144 -28.76 -6.44 -1.15
CA ALA A 144 -30.01 -7.18 -0.97
C ALA A 144 -31.07 -6.21 -0.47
#